data_AF-A0A9D0YU85-F1
#
_entry.id   AF-A0A9D0YU85-F1
#
_cell.length_a   1.000
_cell.length_b   1.000
_cell.length_c   1.000
_cell.angle_alpha   90.00
_cell.angle_beta   90.00
_cell.angle_gamma   90.00
#
_symmetry.space_group_name_H-M   'P 1'
#
loop_
_entity.id
_entity.type
_entity.pdbx_description
1 polymer ?
#
loop_
_entity_poly.entity_id
_entity_poly.type
_entity_poly.pdbx_seq_one_letter_code
_entity_poly.pdbx_strand_id
1 'polypeptide(L)'
;MFNIGFWELIVILLVALLVVGPKDLPKVARSLARGIKRLRAMVDEVKRESGLGEVEQELKQVTREVKVKVTMDGDKIAKIEVLSHSETAGISDPAFTQIPEAIIAANSTEVDVVTGATRTSDALIAAVNDALSQVK
;
A
#
# COMPACT_ATOMS: atom_id res chain seq x y z
N MET A 1 9.31 3.86 -22.33
CA MET A 1 9.89 4.85 -23.27
C MET A 1 11.11 5.56 -22.65
N PHE A 2 12.06 4.83 -22.04
CA PHE A 2 13.39 5.31 -21.63
C PHE A 2 14.29 4.08 -21.42
N ASN A 3 14.89 3.58 -22.49
CA ASN A 3 15.86 2.49 -22.41
C ASN A 3 17.26 3.07 -22.12
N ILE A 4 17.42 3.83 -21.03
CA ILE A 4 18.75 4.34 -20.63
C ILE A 4 19.52 3.19 -20.00
N GLY A 5 20.46 2.64 -20.75
CA GLY A 5 21.38 1.62 -20.28
C GLY A 5 22.45 2.22 -19.37
N PHE A 6 23.14 1.34 -18.63
CA PHE A 6 24.29 1.72 -17.80
C PHE A 6 25.34 2.52 -18.60
N TRP A 7 25.51 2.21 -19.89
CA TRP A 7 26.47 2.88 -20.75
C TRP A 7 26.11 4.34 -21.05
N GLU A 8 24.84 4.64 -21.32
CA GLU A 8 24.39 6.02 -21.58
C GLU A 8 24.51 6.90 -20.34
N LEU A 9 24.30 6.32 -19.15
CA LEU A 9 24.47 7.00 -17.86
C LEU A 9 25.92 7.48 -17.66
N ILE A 10 26.91 6.68 -18.04
CA ILE A 10 28.33 7.08 -17.98
C ILE A 10 28.64 8.19 -18.98
N VAL A 11 28.10 8.13 -20.20
CA VAL A 11 28.29 9.19 -21.21
C VAL A 11 27.73 10.52 -20.71
N ILE A 12 26.52 10.51 -20.13
CA ILE A 12 25.90 11.71 -19.54
C ILE A 12 26.76 12.26 -18.40
N LEU A 13 27.31 11.39 -17.54
CA LEU A 13 28.17 11.79 -16.44
C LEU A 13 29.48 12.44 -16.93
N LEU A 14 30.09 11.90 -17.99
CA LEU A 14 31.28 12.50 -18.61
C LEU A 14 30.98 13.87 -19.22
N VAL A 15 29.85 14.00 -19.95
CA VAL A 15 29.41 15.29 -20.51
C VAL A 15 29.12 16.30 -19.39
N ALA A 16 28.46 15.87 -18.31
CA ALA A 16 28.20 16.72 -17.15
C ALA A 16 29.50 17.19 -16.48
N LEU A 17 30.50 16.31 -16.34
CA LEU A 17 31.83 16.67 -15.84
C LEU A 17 32.57 17.64 -16.77
N LEU A 18 32.38 17.54 -18.09
CA LEU A 18 32.96 18.46 -19.06
C LEU A 18 32.35 19.86 -18.95
N VAL A 19 31.02 19.95 -18.88
CA VAL A 19 30.28 21.22 -18.84
C VAL A 19 30.44 21.93 -17.50
N VAL A 20 30.26 21.21 -16.39
CA VAL A 20 30.30 21.77 -15.04
C VAL A 20 31.74 21.86 -14.53
N GLY A 21 32.60 20.94 -14.95
CA GLY A 21 33.96 20.79 -14.43
C GLY A 21 34.01 19.83 -13.23
N PRO A 22 35.02 18.94 -13.15
CA PRO A 22 35.15 17.96 -12.07
C PRO A 22 35.37 18.58 -10.69
N LYS A 23 35.91 19.80 -10.63
CA LYS A 23 36.16 20.53 -9.37
C LYS A 23 34.92 21.24 -8.84
N ASP A 24 33.94 21.49 -9.70
CA ASP A 24 32.72 22.23 -9.36
C ASP A 24 31.52 21.31 -9.16
N LEU A 25 31.55 20.08 -9.69
CA LEU A 25 30.56 19.03 -9.40
C LEU A 25 30.32 18.83 -7.89
N PRO A 26 31.35 18.77 -7.02
CA PRO A 26 31.15 18.66 -5.58
C PRO A 26 30.45 19.88 -4.96
N LYS A 27 30.68 21.08 -5.52
CA LYS A 27 30.02 22.31 -5.04
C LYS A 27 28.54 22.31 -5.43
N VAL A 28 28.23 21.92 -6.67
CA VAL A 28 26.86 21.79 -7.17
C VAL A 28 26.08 20.72 -6.39
N ALA A 29 26.68 19.54 -6.20
CA ALA A 29 26.07 18.47 -5.41
C ALA A 29 25.76 18.92 -3.97
N ARG A 30 26.68 19.64 -3.31
CA ARG A 30 26.46 20.19 -1.97
C ARG A 30 25.37 21.25 -1.94
N SER A 31 25.28 22.10 -2.96
CA SER A 31 24.22 23.11 -3.07
C SER A 31 22.84 22.48 -3.29
N LEU A 32 22.74 21.49 -4.16
CA LEU A 32 21.53 20.71 -4.36
C LEU A 32 21.15 19.92 -3.11
N ALA A 33 22.11 19.28 -2.44
CA ALA A 33 21.87 18.55 -1.21
C ALA A 33 21.30 19.45 -0.10
N ARG A 34 21.79 20.68 0.03
CA ARG A 34 21.22 21.67 0.97
C ARG A 34 19.81 22.09 0.58
N GLY A 35 19.52 22.26 -0.71
CA GLY A 35 18.18 22.54 -1.22
C GLY A 35 17.19 21.42 -0.91
N ILE A 36 17.56 20.17 -1.23
CA ILE A 36 16.76 18.97 -0.93
C ILE A 36 16.57 18.83 0.59
N LYS A 37 17.59 19.09 1.41
CA LYS A 37 17.48 19.03 2.87
C LYS A 37 16.46 20.05 3.42
N ARG A 38 16.43 21.27 2.86
CA ARG A 38 15.44 22.31 3.24
C ARG A 38 14.04 21.94 2.78
N LEU A 39 13.90 21.43 1.55
CA LEU A 39 12.63 20.96 1.02
C LEU A 39 12.06 19.81 1.87
N ARG A 40 12.91 18.84 2.26
CA ARG A 40 12.51 17.74 3.14
C ARG A 40 12.03 18.25 4.50
N ALA A 41 12.75 19.21 5.10
CA ALA A 41 12.34 19.82 6.36
C ALA A 41 10.99 20.56 6.26
N MET A 42 10.76 21.31 5.17
CA MET A 42 9.47 21.95 4.90
C MET A 42 8.35 20.93 4.67
N VAL A 43 8.61 19.86 3.93
CA VAL A 43 7.65 18.76 3.72
C VAL A 43 7.32 18.08 5.06
N ASP A 44 8.31 17.86 5.92
CA ASP A 44 8.12 17.28 7.26
C ASP A 44 7.31 18.22 8.18
N GLU A 45 7.43 19.54 8.01
CA GLU A 45 6.67 20.55 8.75
C GLU A 45 5.24 20.71 8.21
N VAL A 46 5.07 20.77 6.88
CA VAL A 46 3.74 20.76 6.23
C VAL A 46 2.99 19.45 6.52
N LYS A 47 3.67 18.31 6.59
CA LYS A 47 3.05 17.02 6.99
C LYS A 47 2.55 17.03 8.45
N ARG A 48 3.11 17.90 9.30
CA ARG A 48 2.72 18.07 10.70
C ARG A 48 1.65 19.14 10.90
N GLU A 49 1.61 20.15 10.03
CA GLU A 49 0.70 21.29 10.12
C GLU A 49 -0.56 21.13 9.24
N SER A 50 -0.42 20.56 8.04
CA SER A 50 -1.52 20.00 7.26
C SER A 50 -1.67 18.54 7.67
N GLY A 51 -2.86 18.08 8.08
CA GLY A 51 -3.16 16.70 8.48
C GLY A 51 -2.94 15.62 7.40
N LEU A 52 -1.93 15.73 6.54
CA LEU A 52 -1.57 14.74 5.53
C LEU A 52 -1.03 13.43 6.13
N GLY A 53 -0.78 13.40 7.45
CA GLY A 53 -0.66 12.14 8.20
C GLY A 53 -1.97 11.33 8.19
N GLU A 54 -3.13 11.98 8.18
CA GLU A 54 -4.45 11.36 8.02
C GLU A 54 -4.68 10.96 6.56
N VAL A 55 -4.28 11.81 5.60
CA VAL A 55 -4.43 11.50 4.16
C VAL A 55 -3.52 10.35 3.71
N GLU A 56 -2.36 10.11 4.32
CA GLU A 56 -1.51 8.95 4.00
C GLU A 56 -2.05 7.64 4.61
N GLN A 57 -2.73 7.72 5.76
CA GLN A 57 -3.52 6.61 6.31
C GLN A 57 -4.77 6.35 5.46
N GLU A 58 -5.45 7.40 4.99
CA GLU A 58 -6.55 7.30 4.03
C GLU A 58 -6.08 6.85 2.65
N LEU A 59 -4.90 7.21 2.13
CA LEU A 59 -4.42 6.70 0.83
C LEU A 59 -3.89 5.26 0.92
N LYS A 60 -3.29 4.87 2.05
CA LYS A 60 -3.01 3.44 2.32
C LYS A 60 -4.29 2.63 2.48
N GLN A 61 -5.35 3.24 3.00
CA GLN A 61 -6.68 2.63 3.07
C GLN A 61 -7.37 2.60 1.70
N VAL A 62 -7.37 3.68 0.93
CA VAL A 62 -8.05 3.81 -0.37
C VAL A 62 -7.48 2.85 -1.43
N THR A 63 -6.25 2.36 -1.26
CA THR A 63 -5.68 1.40 -2.22
C THR A 63 -5.93 -0.07 -1.84
N ARG A 64 -6.40 -0.38 -0.61
CA ARG A 64 -6.60 -1.77 -0.13
C ARG A 64 -7.73 -1.95 0.89
N GLU A 65 -8.71 -1.05 0.95
CA GLU A 65 -9.85 -1.23 1.84
C GLU A 65 -10.77 -2.31 1.28
N VAL A 66 -10.77 -3.45 1.95
CA VAL A 66 -11.84 -4.44 1.82
C VAL A 66 -12.83 -4.16 2.95
N LYS A 67 -13.96 -3.54 2.62
CA LYS A 67 -15.04 -3.30 3.57
C LYS A 67 -15.90 -4.55 3.65
N VAL A 68 -15.85 -5.23 4.79
CA VAL A 68 -16.71 -6.37 5.09
C VAL A 68 -17.77 -5.98 6.11
N LYS A 69 -19.01 -6.39 5.86
CA LYS A 69 -20.09 -6.36 6.83
C LYS A 69 -20.27 -7.77 7.35
N VAL A 70 -20.05 -7.93 8.64
CA VAL A 70 -20.21 -9.21 9.32
C VAL A 70 -21.42 -9.11 10.22
N THR A 71 -22.38 -10.01 10.04
CA THR A 71 -23.56 -10.14 10.89
C THR A 71 -23.36 -11.35 11.81
N MET A 72 -23.39 -11.10 13.12
CA MET A 72 -23.36 -12.13 14.16
C MET A 72 -24.78 -12.40 14.66
N ASP A 73 -25.14 -13.67 14.81
CA ASP A 73 -26.30 -14.12 15.59
C ASP A 73 -25.78 -14.77 16.89
N GLY A 74 -25.61 -13.96 17.93
CA GLY A 74 -24.98 -14.38 19.18
C GLY A 74 -23.50 -14.74 18.96
N ASP A 75 -23.14 -16.00 19.25
CA ASP A 75 -21.76 -16.52 19.11
C ASP A 75 -21.45 -17.08 17.71
N LYS A 76 -22.37 -16.92 16.74
CA LYS A 76 -22.23 -17.49 15.39
C LYS A 76 -22.18 -16.44 14.30
N ILE A 77 -21.31 -16.68 13.33
CA ILE A 77 -21.19 -15.87 12.11
C ILE A 77 -22.34 -16.23 11.17
N ALA A 78 -23.36 -15.37 11.06
CA ALA A 78 -24.55 -15.64 10.26
C ALA A 78 -24.39 -15.21 8.80
N LYS A 79 -23.68 -14.09 8.57
CA LYS A 79 -23.50 -13.55 7.21
C LYS A 79 -22.24 -12.71 7.11
N ILE A 80 -21.52 -12.84 6.01
CA ILE A 80 -20.38 -11.97 5.64
C ILE A 80 -20.69 -11.40 4.25
N GLU A 81 -20.77 -10.08 4.14
CA GLU A 81 -20.98 -9.36 2.87
C GLU A 81 -19.79 -8.43 2.60
N VAL A 82 -19.23 -8.50 1.40
CA VAL A 82 -18.17 -7.56 0.98
C VAL A 82 -18.84 -6.34 0.35
N LEU A 83 -18.83 -5.20 1.04
CA LEU A 83 -19.46 -3.96 0.61
C LEU A 83 -18.61 -3.19 -0.40
N SER A 84 -17.28 -3.27 -0.28
CA SER A 84 -16.36 -2.58 -1.17
C SER A 84 -14.99 -3.26 -1.16
N HIS A 85 -14.34 -3.34 -2.31
CA HIS A 85 -12.95 -3.76 -2.44
C HIS A 85 -12.28 -3.06 -3.62
N SER A 86 -10.99 -2.74 -3.50
CA SER A 86 -10.16 -2.20 -4.60
C SER A 86 -9.10 -3.21 -5.04
N GLU A 87 -9.54 -4.43 -5.32
CA GLU A 87 -8.69 -5.54 -5.77
C GLU A 87 -8.73 -5.74 -7.28
N THR A 88 -7.84 -6.60 -7.79
CA THR A 88 -7.75 -6.88 -9.23
C THR A 88 -8.94 -7.72 -9.69
N ALA A 89 -9.91 -7.08 -10.34
CA ALA A 89 -11.10 -7.74 -10.90
C ALA A 89 -10.73 -8.96 -11.75
N GLY A 90 -11.38 -10.09 -11.53
CA GLY A 90 -11.12 -11.35 -12.25
C GLY A 90 -10.03 -12.23 -11.64
N ILE A 91 -9.17 -11.72 -10.75
CA ILE A 91 -8.09 -12.49 -10.10
C ILE A 91 -8.44 -12.81 -8.65
N SER A 92 -8.93 -11.82 -7.91
CA SER A 92 -9.26 -11.93 -6.50
C SER A 92 -10.70 -12.40 -6.23
N ASP A 93 -11.52 -12.51 -7.27
CA ASP A 93 -12.94 -12.87 -7.16
C ASP A 93 -13.18 -14.17 -6.37
N PRO A 94 -12.36 -15.24 -6.53
CA PRO A 94 -12.58 -16.47 -5.79
C PRO A 94 -12.28 -16.32 -4.28
N ALA A 95 -11.47 -15.34 -3.87
CA ALA A 95 -11.26 -15.04 -2.45
C ALA A 95 -12.50 -14.40 -1.81
N PHE A 96 -13.27 -13.60 -2.57
CA PHE A 96 -14.48 -12.96 -2.06
C PHE A 96 -15.70 -13.87 -1.99
N THR A 97 -15.65 -15.04 -2.63
CA THR A 97 -16.70 -16.06 -2.55
C THR A 97 -16.33 -17.17 -1.57
N GLN A 98 -15.13 -17.76 -1.71
CA GLN A 98 -14.76 -18.95 -0.95
C GLN A 98 -14.40 -18.67 0.51
N ILE A 99 -13.74 -17.54 0.80
CA ILE A 99 -13.31 -17.24 2.18
C ILE A 99 -14.52 -16.95 3.09
N PRO A 100 -15.51 -16.11 2.71
CA PRO A 100 -16.72 -15.92 3.51
C PRO A 100 -17.48 -17.22 3.79
N GLU A 101 -17.65 -18.07 2.77
CA GLU A 101 -18.33 -19.36 2.91
C GLU A 101 -17.57 -20.29 3.86
N ALA A 102 -16.25 -20.36 3.73
CA ALA A 102 -15.40 -21.17 4.61
C ALA A 102 -15.45 -20.68 6.06
N ILE A 103 -15.41 -19.36 6.30
CA ILE A 103 -15.48 -18.79 7.64
C ILE A 103 -16.84 -19.08 8.30
N ILE A 104 -17.94 -18.94 7.55
CA ILE A 104 -19.28 -19.24 8.06
C ILE A 104 -19.42 -20.75 8.35
N ALA A 105 -18.91 -21.61 7.48
CA ALA A 105 -18.97 -23.06 7.65
C ALA A 105 -18.12 -23.56 8.83
N ALA A 106 -16.92 -23.00 9.00
CA ALA A 106 -16.01 -23.35 10.09
C ALA A 106 -16.34 -22.62 11.40
N ASN A 107 -17.14 -21.54 11.34
CA ASN A 107 -17.34 -20.57 12.42
C ASN A 107 -16.01 -20.12 13.05
N SER A 108 -14.97 -20.00 12.22
CA SER A 108 -13.60 -19.67 12.60
C SER A 108 -12.94 -18.87 11.48
N THR A 109 -11.98 -18.03 11.85
CA THR A 109 -11.16 -17.26 10.91
C THR A 109 -9.89 -17.99 10.48
N GLU A 110 -9.66 -19.20 11.02
CA GLU A 110 -8.60 -20.12 10.58
C GLU A 110 -9.07 -20.92 9.36
N VAL A 111 -9.06 -20.29 8.19
CA VAL A 111 -9.42 -20.92 6.91
C VAL A 111 -8.27 -20.82 5.90
N ASP A 112 -8.22 -21.75 4.95
CA ASP A 112 -7.18 -21.77 3.93
C ASP A 112 -7.30 -20.61 2.94
N VAL A 113 -6.15 -20.07 2.53
CA VAL A 113 -6.08 -19.01 1.52
C VAL A 113 -6.30 -19.55 0.11
N VAL A 114 -6.90 -18.73 -0.75
CA VAL A 114 -7.19 -19.10 -2.13
C VAL A 114 -5.94 -18.94 -3.00
N THR A 115 -5.64 -19.96 -3.81
CA THR A 115 -4.52 -19.93 -4.76
C THR A 115 -4.72 -18.82 -5.80
N GLY A 116 -3.70 -17.97 -6.00
CA GLY A 116 -3.77 -16.84 -6.92
C GLY A 116 -4.38 -15.56 -6.33
N ALA A 117 -4.97 -15.64 -5.14
CA ALA A 117 -5.55 -14.52 -4.41
C ALA A 117 -5.06 -14.44 -2.96
N THR A 118 -3.88 -14.99 -2.65
CA THR A 118 -3.35 -15.11 -1.28
C THR A 118 -3.40 -13.79 -0.50
N ARG A 119 -2.97 -12.68 -1.11
CA ARG A 119 -2.97 -11.37 -0.45
C ARG A 119 -4.38 -10.86 -0.14
N THR A 120 -5.34 -11.15 -1.00
CA THR A 120 -6.74 -10.77 -0.79
C THR A 120 -7.41 -11.67 0.23
N SER A 121 -7.11 -12.98 0.22
CA SER A 121 -7.56 -13.92 1.26
C SER A 121 -7.05 -13.50 2.65
N ASP A 122 -5.76 -13.19 2.76
CA ASP A 122 -5.16 -12.69 4.01
C ASP A 122 -5.86 -11.40 4.48
N ALA A 123 -6.12 -10.46 3.56
CA ALA A 123 -6.78 -9.20 3.87
C ALA A 123 -8.22 -9.42 4.36
N LEU A 124 -8.97 -10.34 3.75
CA LEU A 124 -10.35 -10.64 4.14
C LEU A 124 -10.40 -11.33 5.52
N ILE A 125 -9.53 -12.32 5.77
CA ILE A 125 -9.43 -13.00 7.07
C ILE A 125 -9.06 -11.98 8.16
N ALA A 126 -8.10 -11.09 7.89
CA ALA A 126 -7.72 -10.04 8.82
C ALA A 126 -8.88 -9.06 9.10
N ALA A 127 -9.62 -8.65 8.07
CA ALA A 127 -10.76 -7.74 8.22
C ALA A 127 -11.92 -8.38 9.02
N VAL A 128 -12.20 -9.67 8.81
CA VAL A 128 -13.22 -10.39 9.58
C VAL A 128 -12.78 -10.58 11.03
N ASN A 129 -11.50 -10.90 11.27
CA ASN A 129 -10.93 -10.96 12.63
C ASN A 129 -11.02 -9.63 13.36
N ASP A 130 -10.70 -8.53 12.69
CA ASP A 130 -10.81 -7.18 13.27
C ASP A 130 -12.27 -6.85 13.61
N ALA A 131 -13.20 -7.13 12.70
CA ALA A 131 -14.64 -6.94 12.94
C ALA A 131 -15.14 -7.77 14.14
N LEU A 132 -14.72 -9.04 14.24
CA LEU A 132 -15.03 -9.91 15.38
C LEU A 132 -14.44 -9.38 16.69
N SER A 133 -13.24 -8.80 16.66
CA SER A 133 -12.60 -8.24 17.85
C SER A 133 -13.34 -7.02 18.40
N GLN A 134 -14.03 -6.26 17.54
CA GLN A 134 -14.83 -5.09 17.93
C GLN A 134 -16.21 -5.45 18.51
N VAL A 135 -16.68 -6.68 18.31
CA VAL A 135 -17.97 -7.17 18.84
C VAL A 135 -17.83 -7.71 20.28
N LYS A 136 -16.59 -7.89 20.76
CA LYS A 136 -16.29 -8.53 22.04
C LYS A 136 -16.35 -7.59 23.24
#